data_AF-A0A3D0HKY0-F1
#
_entry.id   AF-A0A3D0HKY0-F1
#
_cell.length_a   1.000
_cell.length_b   1.000
_cell.length_c   1.000
_cell.angle_alpha   90.00
_cell.angle_beta   90.00
_cell.angle_gamma   90.00
#
_symmetry.space_group_name_H-M   'P 1'
#
loop_
_entity.id
_entity.type
_entity.pdbx_description
1 polymer ?
#
loop_
_entity_poly.entity_id
_entity_poly.type
_entity_poly.pdbx_seq_one_letter_code
_entity_poly.pdbx_strand_id
1 'polypeptide(L)'
;MFKIVEKKSLNPTVTKMVVEAPLIAKKAEPGQFIIFRAKEDSERIPLTISDFDREAGTITIIYQIVGGSTMELDTLNEGEYIHDFVGPLGVPTHTEGLKKVAVVGGGVGCAIAYPVAKKLHEMGAEVHSIVGFRNKDLVILEDE
;
A
#
# COMPACT_ATOMS: atom_id res chain seq x y z
N MET A 1 11.57 -6.26 13.86
CA MET A 1 10.13 -6.28 14.14
C MET A 1 9.55 -4.89 13.99
N PHE A 2 8.39 -4.78 13.37
CA PHE A 2 7.77 -3.51 12.94
C PHE A 2 6.34 -3.46 13.44
N LYS A 3 6.00 -2.41 14.20
CA LYS A 3 4.73 -2.32 14.92
C LYS A 3 3.58 -1.97 13.97
N ILE A 4 2.46 -2.67 14.09
CA ILE A 4 1.20 -2.32 13.43
C ILE A 4 0.52 -1.26 14.29
N VAL A 5 0.29 -0.08 13.73
CA VAL A 5 -0.33 1.05 14.45
C VAL A 5 -1.79 1.26 14.08
N GLU A 6 -2.24 0.69 12.96
CA GLU A 6 -3.65 0.65 12.57
C GLU A 6 -3.88 -0.60 11.71
N LYS A 7 -5.02 -1.27 11.89
CA LYS A 7 -5.52 -2.28 10.96
C LYS A 7 -7.01 -2.04 10.70
N LYS A 8 -7.38 -1.96 9.42
CA LYS A 8 -8.76 -1.72 9.00
C LYS A 8 -9.12 -2.63 7.82
N SER A 9 -10.18 -3.43 7.96
CA SER A 9 -10.78 -4.12 6.82
C SER A 9 -11.47 -3.10 5.91
N LEU A 10 -11.08 -3.05 4.64
CA LEU A 10 -11.71 -2.17 3.64
C LEU A 10 -12.92 -2.86 3.00
N ASN A 11 -12.81 -4.18 2.81
CA ASN A 11 -13.91 -5.06 2.37
C ASN A 11 -13.63 -6.49 2.89
N PRO A 12 -14.47 -7.50 2.59
CA PRO A 12 -14.30 -8.86 3.12
C PRO A 12 -12.96 -9.56 2.76
N THR A 13 -12.22 -9.06 1.79
CA THR A 13 -10.97 -9.69 1.30
C THR A 13 -9.78 -8.74 1.28
N VAL A 14 -9.95 -7.47 1.62
CA VAL A 14 -8.90 -6.45 1.52
C VAL A 14 -8.73 -5.76 2.87
N THR A 15 -7.49 -5.73 3.34
CA THR A 15 -7.11 -5.10 4.61
C THR A 15 -6.12 -3.97 4.34
N LYS A 16 -6.36 -2.82 4.98
CA LYS A 16 -5.40 -1.73 5.16
C LYS A 16 -4.65 -1.95 6.47
N MET A 17 -3.34 -1.80 6.44
CA MET A 17 -2.49 -1.89 7.62
C MET A 17 -1.47 -0.75 7.60
N VAL A 18 -1.37 -0.01 8.70
CA VAL A 18 -0.37 1.04 8.89
C VAL A 18 0.71 0.51 9.82
N VAL A 19 1.96 0.66 9.40
CA VAL A 19 3.13 0.06 10.05
C VAL A 19 4.15 1.14 10.37
N GLU A 20 4.66 1.14 11.61
CA GLU A 20 5.77 1.99 12.03
C GLU A 20 7.07 1.55 11.34
N ALA A 21 7.58 2.37 10.44
CA ALA A 21 8.77 2.09 9.63
C ALA A 21 9.47 3.41 9.23
N PRO A 22 10.03 4.16 10.19
CA PRO A 22 10.44 5.56 9.97
C PRO A 22 11.52 5.72 8.89
N LEU A 23 12.46 4.77 8.81
CA LEU A 23 13.51 4.79 7.79
C LEU A 23 12.96 4.56 6.37
N ILE A 24 11.87 3.78 6.26
CA ILE A 24 11.18 3.52 5.00
C ILE A 24 10.33 4.72 4.63
N ALA A 25 9.50 5.20 5.56
CA ALA A 25 8.63 6.35 5.37
C ALA A 25 9.41 7.59 4.90
N LYS A 26 10.61 7.81 5.45
CA LYS A 26 11.50 8.92 5.06
C LYS A 26 11.99 8.85 3.61
N LYS A 27 12.00 7.67 2.97
CA LYS A 27 12.58 7.45 1.64
C LYS A 27 11.59 6.94 0.60
N ALA A 28 10.40 6.49 1.02
CA ALA A 28 9.41 5.93 0.14
C ALA A 28 8.98 6.95 -0.91
N GLU A 29 8.76 6.44 -2.12
CA GLU A 29 8.20 7.13 -3.27
C GLU A 29 7.13 6.24 -3.93
N PRO A 30 6.12 6.83 -4.58
CA PRO A 30 5.12 6.06 -5.32
C PRO A 30 5.72 5.09 -6.34
N GLY A 31 5.11 3.91 -6.46
CA GLY A 31 5.58 2.81 -7.31
C GLY A 31 6.54 1.85 -6.62
N GLN A 32 6.99 2.17 -5.40
CA GLN A 32 7.85 1.28 -4.61
C GLN A 32 7.07 0.28 -3.77
N PHE A 33 7.79 -0.74 -3.31
CA PHE A 33 7.23 -1.84 -2.52
C PHE A 33 8.16 -2.21 -1.36
N ILE A 34 7.67 -3.06 -0.47
CA ILE A 34 8.44 -3.68 0.61
C ILE A 34 8.43 -5.18 0.43
N ILE A 35 9.40 -5.88 1.03
CA ILE A 35 9.32 -7.31 1.29
C ILE A 35 9.07 -7.49 2.78
N PHE A 36 8.00 -8.20 3.14
CA PHE A 36 7.69 -8.54 4.53
C PHE A 36 7.86 -10.04 4.78
N ARG A 37 8.02 -10.39 6.07
CA ARG A 37 7.83 -11.73 6.60
C ARG A 37 7.00 -11.59 7.88
N ALA A 38 5.80 -12.19 7.91
CA ALA A 38 4.83 -11.97 8.99
C ALA A 38 5.34 -12.49 10.34
N LYS A 39 5.68 -13.78 10.40
CA LYS A 39 6.21 -14.49 11.58
C LYS A 39 7.57 -15.09 11.26
N GLU A 40 8.28 -15.62 12.25
CA GLU A 40 9.64 -16.17 12.08
C GLU A 40 9.72 -17.24 10.95
N ASP A 41 8.75 -18.14 10.88
CA ASP A 41 8.72 -19.23 9.89
C ASP A 41 7.95 -18.87 8.60
N SER A 42 7.42 -17.65 8.47
CA SER A 42 6.66 -17.22 7.29
C SER A 42 7.56 -17.03 6.05
N GLU A 43 6.95 -17.02 4.86
CA GLU A 43 7.66 -16.68 3.63
C GLU A 43 7.92 -15.17 3.50
N ARG A 44 8.79 -14.81 2.55
CA ARG A 44 9.08 -13.41 2.20
C ARG A 44 8.29 -13.00 0.96
N ILE A 45 7.32 -12.13 1.13
CA ILE A 45 6.41 -11.71 0.04
C ILE A 45 6.46 -10.19 -0.16
N PRO A 46 6.41 -9.70 -1.41
CA PRO A 46 6.35 -8.27 -1.67
C PRO A 46 4.94 -7.70 -1.49
N LEU A 47 4.84 -6.47 -0.97
CA LEU A 47 3.62 -5.65 -0.98
C LEU A 47 3.95 -4.20 -1.34
N THR A 48 3.10 -3.57 -2.14
CA THR A 48 3.25 -2.16 -2.51
C THR A 48 3.07 -1.25 -1.30
N ILE A 49 3.82 -0.14 -1.26
CA ILE A 49 3.58 0.96 -0.33
C ILE A 49 2.43 1.80 -0.90
N SER A 50 1.25 1.74 -0.28
CA SER A 50 0.05 2.45 -0.73
C SER A 50 -0.01 3.91 -0.26
N ASP A 51 0.62 4.23 0.87
CA ASP A 51 0.83 5.61 1.34
C ASP A 51 1.99 5.65 2.34
N PHE A 52 2.47 6.84 2.69
CA PHE A 52 3.49 7.03 3.72
C PHE A 52 3.34 8.38 4.42
N ASP A 53 3.61 8.41 5.72
CA ASP A 53 3.67 9.62 6.53
C ASP A 53 5.10 9.80 7.05
N ARG A 54 5.76 10.84 6.56
CA ARG A 54 7.17 11.14 6.90
C ARG A 54 7.31 11.69 8.32
N GLU A 55 6.29 12.36 8.86
CA GLU A 55 6.31 12.94 10.20
C GLU A 55 5.96 11.90 11.25
N ALA A 56 4.90 11.11 11.02
CA ALA A 56 4.53 10.00 11.90
C ALA A 56 5.50 8.81 11.79
N GLY A 57 6.29 8.74 10.72
CA GLY A 57 7.25 7.65 10.50
C GLY A 57 6.58 6.33 10.12
N THR A 58 5.44 6.39 9.46
CA THR A 58 4.62 5.22 9.14
C THR A 58 4.47 5.02 7.63
N ILE A 59 4.20 3.79 7.24
CA ILE A 59 3.84 3.44 5.87
C ILE A 59 2.53 2.65 5.89
N THR A 60 1.71 2.83 4.86
CA THR A 60 0.47 2.09 4.68
C THR A 60 0.67 1.00 3.62
N ILE A 61 0.29 -0.23 3.94
CA ILE A 61 0.14 -1.32 3.00
C ILE A 61 -1.35 -1.68 2.89
N ILE A 62 -1.80 -1.96 1.67
CA ILE A 62 -3.14 -2.50 1.41
C ILE A 62 -2.95 -3.79 0.63
N TYR A 63 -3.51 -4.89 1.15
CA TYR A 63 -3.32 -6.21 0.58
C TYR A 63 -4.63 -6.98 0.52
N GLN A 64 -4.73 -7.87 -0.47
CA GLN A 64 -5.82 -8.81 -0.58
C GLN A 64 -5.45 -10.15 0.07
N ILE A 65 -6.36 -10.74 0.82
CA ILE A 65 -6.21 -12.03 1.49
C ILE A 65 -6.46 -13.13 0.45
N VAL A 66 -5.38 -13.67 -0.13
CA VAL A 66 -5.45 -14.60 -1.27
C VAL A 66 -4.57 -15.85 -1.15
N GLY A 67 -3.72 -15.95 -0.12
CA GLY A 67 -2.80 -17.08 0.04
C GLY A 67 -2.16 -17.14 1.42
N GLY A 68 -1.33 -18.17 1.67
CA GLY A 68 -0.74 -18.47 2.98
C GLY A 68 -0.15 -17.26 3.68
N SER A 69 0.79 -16.58 3.02
CA SER A 69 1.47 -15.41 3.58
C SER A 69 0.56 -14.21 3.88
N THR A 70 -0.46 -13.93 3.05
CA THR A 70 -1.41 -12.83 3.31
C THR A 70 -2.43 -13.19 4.37
N MET A 71 -2.84 -14.47 4.45
CA MET A 71 -3.66 -14.97 5.56
C MET A 71 -2.89 -14.90 6.88
N GLU A 72 -1.60 -15.28 6.91
CA GLU A 72 -0.76 -15.17 8.11
C GLU A 72 -0.56 -13.72 8.55
N LEU A 73 -0.26 -12.82 7.62
CA LEU A 73 -0.19 -11.38 7.90
C LEU A 73 -1.52 -10.88 8.50
N ASP A 74 -2.64 -11.32 7.94
CA ASP A 74 -3.97 -10.93 8.41
C ASP A 74 -4.35 -11.52 9.78
N THR A 75 -3.59 -12.49 10.32
CA THR A 75 -3.78 -12.92 11.72
C THR A 75 -3.24 -11.91 12.74
N LEU A 76 -2.34 -11.00 12.32
CA LEU A 76 -1.78 -9.97 13.18
C LEU A 76 -2.76 -8.80 13.36
N ASN A 77 -2.74 -8.19 14.53
CA ASN A 77 -3.63 -7.13 14.97
C ASN A 77 -2.87 -5.84 15.29
N GLU A 78 -3.60 -4.75 15.45
CA GLU A 78 -3.06 -3.49 15.94
C GLU A 78 -2.33 -3.69 17.28
N GLY A 79 -1.15 -3.07 17.41
CA GLY A 79 -0.27 -3.25 18.56
C GLY A 79 0.71 -4.43 18.44
N GLU A 80 0.46 -5.38 17.53
CA GLU A 80 1.37 -6.50 17.25
C GLU A 80 2.45 -6.10 16.24
N TYR A 81 3.33 -7.05 15.92
CA TYR A 81 4.54 -6.80 15.14
C TYR A 81 4.68 -7.74 13.95
N ILE A 82 5.07 -7.17 12.81
CA ILE A 82 5.57 -7.91 11.66
C ILE A 82 7.04 -8.24 11.90
N HIS A 83 7.44 -9.50 11.69
CA HIS A 83 8.80 -9.95 11.99
C HIS A 83 9.87 -9.17 11.20
N ASP A 84 9.82 -9.27 9.86
CA ASP A 84 10.71 -8.54 8.96
C ASP A 84 9.95 -7.62 8.01
N PHE A 85 10.57 -6.48 7.70
CA PHE A 85 10.02 -5.47 6.82
C PHE A 85 11.16 -4.72 6.15
N VAL A 86 11.32 -4.89 4.84
CA VAL A 86 12.48 -4.37 4.09
C VAL A 86 12.01 -3.47 2.95
N GLY A 87 12.51 -2.24 2.94
CA GLY A 87 12.30 -1.30 1.83
C GLY A 87 12.75 0.13 2.14
N PRO A 88 12.30 1.11 1.33
CA PRO A 88 11.51 0.91 0.11
C PRO A 88 12.38 0.23 -0.98
N LEU A 89 11.77 -0.63 -1.78
CA LEU A 89 12.40 -1.36 -2.88
C LEU A 89 11.74 -0.99 -4.21
N GLY A 90 12.44 -1.29 -5.30
CA GLY A 90 11.99 -0.96 -6.66
C GLY A 90 12.31 0.48 -7.06
N VAL A 91 12.04 0.78 -8.32
CA VAL A 91 12.26 2.09 -8.92
C VAL A 91 10.98 2.93 -8.76
N PRO A 92 11.05 4.17 -8.26
CA PRO A 92 9.91 5.07 -8.23
C PRO A 92 9.25 5.23 -9.60
N THR A 93 7.94 5.46 -9.63
CA THR A 93 7.26 5.81 -10.87
C THR A 93 7.82 7.13 -11.42
N HIS A 94 8.17 7.13 -12.71
CA HIS A 94 8.55 8.35 -13.42
C HIS A 94 7.32 9.21 -13.63
N THR A 95 7.34 10.44 -13.11
CA THR A 95 6.17 11.34 -13.11
C THR A 95 6.48 12.72 -13.70
N GLU A 96 7.74 13.02 -14.03
CA GLU A 96 8.15 14.35 -14.48
C GLU A 96 7.56 14.72 -15.85
N GLY A 97 7.10 15.97 -15.98
CA GLY A 97 6.67 16.56 -17.26
C GLY A 97 5.30 16.11 -17.77
N LEU A 98 4.59 15.23 -17.06
CA LEU A 98 3.25 14.79 -17.41
C LEU A 98 2.21 15.87 -17.08
N LYS A 99 1.32 16.17 -18.03
CA LYS A 99 0.30 17.25 -17.89
C LYS A 99 -1.12 16.74 -17.73
N LYS A 100 -1.46 15.66 -18.43
CA LYS A 100 -2.78 15.02 -18.39
C LYS A 100 -2.57 13.52 -18.46
N VAL A 101 -3.12 12.80 -17.50
CA VAL A 101 -2.83 11.38 -17.27
C VAL A 101 -4.09 10.62 -16.94
N ALA A 102 -4.17 9.38 -17.42
CA ALA A 102 -5.18 8.42 -16.99
C ALA A 102 -4.49 7.38 -16.09
N VAL A 103 -4.96 7.24 -14.86
CA VAL A 103 -4.46 6.25 -13.90
C VAL A 103 -5.52 5.18 -13.74
N VAL A 104 -5.19 3.95 -14.13
CA VAL A 104 -6.14 2.83 -14.17
C VAL A 104 -5.81 1.81 -13.09
N GLY A 105 -6.74 1.59 -12.16
CA GLY A 105 -6.63 0.62 -11.08
C GLY A 105 -7.71 -0.47 -11.18
N GLY A 106 -7.33 -1.72 -10.93
CA GLY A 106 -8.27 -2.84 -10.89
C GLY A 106 -8.20 -3.61 -9.57
N GLY A 107 -9.31 -3.71 -8.84
CA GLY A 107 -9.37 -4.36 -7.53
C GLY A 107 -8.37 -3.74 -6.54
N VAL A 108 -7.55 -4.57 -5.89
CA VAL A 108 -6.46 -4.09 -5.02
C VAL A 108 -5.43 -3.25 -5.77
N GLY A 109 -5.35 -3.36 -7.10
CA GLY A 109 -4.53 -2.48 -7.94
C GLY A 109 -4.91 -1.00 -7.83
N CYS A 110 -6.12 -0.66 -7.38
CA CYS A 110 -6.48 0.73 -7.07
C CYS A 110 -5.62 1.30 -5.92
N ALA A 111 -5.32 0.49 -4.90
CA ALA A 111 -4.44 0.89 -3.80
C ALA A 111 -2.96 1.03 -4.20
N ILE A 112 -2.57 0.42 -5.32
CA ILE A 112 -1.23 0.56 -5.93
C ILE A 112 -1.19 1.83 -6.79
N ALA A 113 -2.29 2.12 -7.48
CA ALA A 113 -2.43 3.25 -8.38
C ALA A 113 -2.59 4.58 -7.62
N TYR A 114 -3.23 4.56 -6.46
CA TYR A 114 -3.50 5.73 -5.61
C TYR A 114 -2.28 6.61 -5.33
N PRO A 115 -1.14 6.10 -4.79
CA PRO A 115 0.01 6.97 -4.49
C PRO A 115 0.59 7.64 -5.74
N VAL A 116 0.47 7.00 -6.91
CA VAL A 116 0.90 7.58 -8.19
C VAL A 116 -0.06 8.69 -8.63
N ALA A 117 -1.37 8.45 -8.54
CA ALA A 117 -2.39 9.46 -8.83
C ALA A 117 -2.22 10.70 -7.93
N LYS A 118 -2.04 10.49 -6.62
CA LYS A 118 -1.79 11.54 -5.63
C LYS A 118 -0.57 12.39 -5.99
N LYS A 119 0.58 11.76 -6.26
CA LYS A 119 1.80 12.48 -6.65
C LYS A 119 1.65 13.25 -7.97
N LEU A 120 1.01 12.66 -8.98
CA LEU A 120 0.76 13.35 -10.26
C LEU A 120 -0.14 14.58 -10.07
N HIS A 121 -1.16 14.46 -9.22
CA HIS A 121 -2.03 15.57 -8.87
C HIS A 121 -1.28 16.67 -8.12
N GLU A 122 -0.46 16.32 -7.11
CA GLU A 122 0.38 17.25 -6.36
C GLU A 122 1.41 17.98 -7.25
N MET A 123 1.85 17.35 -8.34
CA MET A 123 2.72 17.95 -9.36
C MET A 123 1.96 18.86 -10.36
N GLY A 124 0.64 18.97 -10.24
CA GLY A 124 -0.21 19.82 -11.07
C GLY A 124 -0.70 19.19 -12.38
N ALA A 125 -0.61 17.87 -12.54
CA ALA A 125 -1.20 17.18 -13.69
C ALA A 125 -2.73 17.08 -13.55
N GLU A 126 -3.44 17.13 -14.68
CA GLU A 126 -4.85 16.74 -14.75
C GLU A 126 -4.95 15.21 -14.70
N VAL A 127 -5.38 14.67 -13.55
CA VAL A 127 -5.46 13.21 -13.31
C VAL A 127 -6.89 12.72 -13.52
N HIS A 128 -7.05 11.71 -14.38
CA HIS A 128 -8.28 10.95 -14.54
C HIS A 128 -8.09 9.55 -13.96
N SER A 129 -8.73 9.27 -12.83
CA SER A 129 -8.67 7.94 -12.20
C SER A 129 -9.79 7.05 -12.74
N ILE A 130 -9.44 5.88 -13.27
CA ILE A 130 -10.38 4.86 -13.72
C ILE A 130 -10.22 3.65 -12.80
N VAL A 131 -11.23 3.39 -11.98
CA VAL A 131 -11.22 2.29 -11.01
C VAL A 131 -12.19 1.20 -11.41
N GLY A 132 -11.72 -0.05 -11.38
CA GLY A 132 -12.51 -1.23 -11.79
C GLY A 132 -12.58 -2.26 -10.68
N PHE A 133 -13.81 -2.65 -10.30
CA PHE A 133 -14.08 -3.70 -9.32
C PHE A 133 -15.05 -4.73 -9.89
N ARG A 134 -15.01 -5.96 -9.38
CA ARG A 134 -15.90 -7.04 -9.85
C ARG A 134 -17.37 -6.78 -9.51
N ASN A 135 -17.64 -6.13 -8.39
CA ASN A 135 -18.96 -5.71 -7.94
C ASN A 135 -18.82 -4.54 -6.94
N LYS A 136 -19.95 -3.96 -6.53
CA LYS A 136 -20.02 -2.79 -5.65
C LYS A 136 -19.42 -3.04 -4.26
N ASP A 137 -19.59 -4.24 -3.71
CA ASP A 137 -19.16 -4.56 -2.33
C ASP A 137 -17.64 -4.69 -2.19
N LEU A 138 -16.92 -4.76 -3.31
CA LEU A 138 -15.47 -4.86 -3.35
C LEU A 138 -14.78 -3.52 -3.60
N VAL A 139 -15.55 -2.44 -3.78
CA VAL A 139 -15.00 -1.09 -3.95
C VAL A 139 -14.20 -0.73 -2.70
N ILE A 140 -13.02 -0.16 -2.91
CA ILE A 140 -12.15 0.39 -1.88
C ILE A 140 -11.65 1.75 -2.35
N LEU A 141 -11.32 2.62 -1.40
CA LEU A 141 -10.73 3.92 -1.66
C LEU A 141 -11.60 4.84 -2.54
N GLU A 142 -12.93 4.82 -2.37
CA GLU A 142 -13.86 5.65 -3.15
C GLU A 142 -13.86 7.12 -2.71
N ASP A 143 -13.62 7.37 -1.42
CA ASP A 143 -13.63 8.72 -0.83
C ASP A 143 -12.27 9.43 -0.92
N GLU A 144 -11.20 8.66 -1.17
CA GLU A 144 -9.81 9.10 -1.36
C GLU A 144 -9.51 9.64 -2.76
#